data_AF-A0A2P4NZR0-F1
#
_entry.id   AF-A0A2P4NZR0-F1
#
_cell.length_a   1.000
_cell.length_b   1.000
_cell.length_c   1.000
_cell.angle_alpha   90.00
_cell.angle_beta   90.00
_cell.angle_gamma   90.00
#
_symmetry.space_group_name_H-M   'P 1'
#
loop_
_entity.id
_entity.type
_entity.pdbx_description
1 polymer ?
#
loop_
_entity_poly.entity_id
_entity_poly.type
_entity_poly.pdbx_seq_one_letter_code
_entity_poly.pdbx_strand_id
1 'polypeptide(L)' 'MDEIKLSDDVIEQIKDFNYQHLTEKQKSLIDKLITDKELKERYKENGLCKSCKQPNTGFIY' A
#
# COMPACT_ATOMS: atom_id res chain seq x y z
N MET A 1 9.90 16.91 -1.84
CA MET A 1 9.61 15.53 -2.24
C MET A 1 8.22 15.26 -1.74
N ASP A 2 7.24 15.29 -2.62
CA ASP A 2 5.86 14.99 -2.29
C ASP A 2 5.80 13.59 -1.70
N GLU A 3 5.76 13.51 -0.36
CA GLU A 3 5.41 12.28 0.34
C GLU A 3 4.04 11.89 -0.18
N ILE A 4 3.96 10.85 -1.00
CA ILE A 4 2.67 10.33 -1.45
C ILE A 4 2.02 9.66 -0.24
N LYS A 5 1.37 10.47 0.60
CA LYS A 5 0.58 10.02 1.74
C LYS A 5 -0.74 9.52 1.20
N LEU A 6 -0.92 8.20 1.22
CA LEU A 6 -2.26 7.61 1.17
C LEU A 6 -3.04 8.15 2.37
N SER A 7 -4.33 8.45 2.18
CA SER A 7 -5.19 8.87 3.29
C SER A 7 -5.25 7.77 4.35
N ASP A 8 -5.33 8.16 5.62
CA ASP A 8 -5.42 7.22 6.75
C ASP A 8 -6.53 6.18 6.56
N ASP A 9 -7.67 6.57 5.97
CA ASP A 9 -8.79 5.69 5.62
C ASP A 9 -8.40 4.53 4.69
N VAL A 10 -7.62 4.83 3.65
CA VAL A 10 -7.13 3.82 2.69
C VAL A 10 -6.24 2.81 3.41
N ILE A 11 -5.40 3.33 4.29
CA ILE A 11 -4.41 2.57 5.05
C ILE A 11 -5.11 1.67 6.05
N GLU A 12 -6.11 2.18 6.77
CA GLU A 12 -6.92 1.36 7.66
C GLU A 12 -7.71 0.26 6.94
N GLN A 13 -8.12 0.48 5.69
CA GLN A 13 -8.76 -0.56 4.88
C GLN A 13 -7.79 -1.67 4.45
N ILE A 14 -6.55 -1.32 4.12
CA ILE A 14 -5.56 -2.27 3.59
C ILE A 14 -4.55 -2.76 4.64
N LYS A 15 -4.61 -2.30 5.89
CA LYS A 15 -3.69 -2.70 6.99
C LYS A 15 -3.83 -4.18 7.38
N ASP A 16 -5.04 -4.72 7.20
CA ASP A 16 -5.38 -6.11 7.51
C ASP A 16 -5.25 -7.03 6.27
N PHE A 17 -4.92 -6.46 5.11
CA PHE A 17 -4.71 -7.26 3.91
C PHE A 17 -3.34 -7.91 3.93
N ASN A 18 -3.32 -9.21 3.66
CA ASN A 18 -2.07 -9.91 3.44
C ASN A 18 -1.57 -9.61 2.03
N TYR A 19 -0.58 -8.72 1.91
CA TYR A 19 0.02 -8.34 0.62
C TYR A 19 0.60 -9.56 -0.14
N GLN A 20 1.03 -10.60 0.57
CA GLN A 20 1.52 -11.86 -0.02
C GLN A 20 0.40 -12.76 -0.53
N HIS A 21 -0.85 -12.57 -0.07
CA HIS A 21 -2.01 -13.40 -0.39
C HIS A 21 -3.26 -12.55 -0.65
N LEU A 22 -3.16 -11.62 -1.60
CA LEU A 22 -4.29 -10.80 -2.01
C LEU A 22 -5.24 -11.58 -2.94
N THR A 23 -6.51 -11.65 -2.55
CA THR A 23 -7.58 -12.13 -3.43
C THR A 23 -7.84 -11.15 -4.58
N GLU A 24 -8.44 -11.61 -5.67
CA GLU A 24 -8.80 -10.76 -6.82
C GLU A 24 -9.67 -9.54 -6.42
N LYS A 25 -10.56 -9.72 -5.43
CA LYS A 25 -11.36 -8.64 -4.86
C LYS A 25 -10.50 -7.59 -4.14
N GLN A 26 -9.55 -8.03 -3.31
CA GLN A 26 -8.62 -7.14 -2.60
C GLN A 26 -7.69 -6.42 -3.57
N LYS A 27 -7.19 -7.10 -4.61
CA LYS A 27 -6.39 -6.47 -5.67
C LYS A 27 -7.18 -5.36 -6.37
N SER A 28 -8.43 -5.59 -6.72
CA SER A 28 -9.29 -4.58 -7.34
C SER A 28 -9.59 -3.41 -6.40
N LEU A 29 -9.75 -3.66 -5.09
CA LEU A 29 -9.88 -2.62 -4.06
C LEU A 29 -8.61 -1.77 -3.96
N ILE A 30 -7.44 -2.40 -3.85
CA ILE A 30 -6.16 -1.71 -3.81
C ILE A 30 -5.94 -0.89 -5.09
N ASP A 31 -6.31 -1.41 -6.26
CA ASP A 31 -6.19 -0.69 -7.54
C ASP A 31 -7.07 0.58 -7.60
N LYS A 32 -8.23 0.55 -6.93
CA LYS A 32 -9.11 1.71 -6.78
C LYS A 32 -8.60 2.71 -5.74
N LEU A 33 -8.09 2.20 -4.62
CA LEU A 33 -7.60 3.01 -3.50
C LEU A 33 -6.24 3.65 -3.81
N ILE A 34 -5.36 2.89 -4.46
CA ILE A 34 -4.03 3.29 -4.91
C ILE A 34 -4.08 3.37 -6.44
N THR A 35 -4.43 4.54 -6.95
CA THR A 35 -4.45 4.80 -8.40
C THR A 35 -3.03 4.85 -8.99
N ASP A 36 -2.03 5.08 -8.14
CA ASP A 36 -0.62 5.13 -8.52
C ASP A 36 -0.05 3.72 -8.70
N LYS A 37 0.44 3.43 -9.91
CA LYS A 37 0.98 2.10 -10.24
C LYS A 37 2.26 1.80 -9.46
N GLU A 38 3.11 2.80 -9.21
CA GLU A 38 4.37 2.62 -8.52
C GLU A 38 4.14 2.27 -7.05
N LEU A 39 3.23 2.97 -6.37
CA LEU A 39 2.85 2.64 -5.00
C LEU A 39 2.22 1.26 -4.88
N LYS A 40 1.43 0.85 -5.88
CA LYS A 40 0.82 -0.49 -5.90
C LYS A 40 1.88 -1.58 -5.99
N GLU A 41 2.90 -1.40 -6.83
CA GLU A 41 4.01 -2.35 -6.92
C GLU A 41 4.82 -2.37 -5.62
N ARG A 42 5.16 -1.20 -5.07
CA ARG A 42 5.85 -1.10 -3.77
C ARG A 42 5.04 -1.77 -2.64
N TYR A 43 3.72 -1.61 -2.61
CA TYR A 43 2.85 -2.27 -1.64
C TYR A 43 2.86 -3.80 -1.82
N LYS A 44 2.91 -4.29 -3.06
CA LYS A 44 2.99 -5.74 -3.32
C LYS A 44 4.35 -6.34 -2.97
N GLU A 45 5.44 -5.61 -3.18
CA GLU A 45 6.79 -6.08 -2.85
C GLU A 45 7.08 -5.99 -1.35
N ASN A 46 6.84 -4.83 -0.75
CA ASN A 46 7.30 -4.53 0.61
C ASN A 46 6.17 -4.46 1.64
N GLY A 47 4.91 -4.55 1.22
CA GLY A 47 3.76 -4.36 2.09
C GLY A 47 3.57 -2.91 2.56
N LEU A 48 2.68 -2.75 3.54
CA LEU A 48 2.41 -1.48 4.19
C LEU A 48 3.22 -1.37 5.48
N CYS A 49 3.91 -0.25 5.67
CA CYS A 49 4.46 0.10 6.97
C CYS A 49 3.33 0.59 7.88
N LYS A 50 3.04 -0.15 8.96
CA LYS A 50 2.00 0.23 9.94
C LYS A 50 2.34 1.51 10.70
N SER A 51 3.62 1.76 10.95
CA SER A 51 4.09 2.95 11.68
C SER A 51 4.09 4.20 10.80
N CYS A 52 4.61 4.08 9.58
CA CYS A 52 4.69 5.21 8.64
C CYS A 52 3.40 5.44 7.88
N LYS A 53 2.46 4.49 7.93
CA LYS A 53 1.21 4.56 7.17
C LYS A 53 1.51 4.82 5.68
N GLN A 54 2.37 4.01 5.10
CA GLN A 54 2.70 4.10 3.67
C GLN A 54 3.29 2.77 3.17
N PRO A 55 3.17 2.45 1.86
CA PRO A 55 3.93 1.36 1.25
C PRO A 55 5.41 1.58 1.52
N ASN A 56 6.12 0.53 1.94
CA ASN A 56 7.51 0.72 2.32
C ASN A 56 8.32 1.09 1.06
N THR A 57 8.75 2.35 0.99
CA THR A 57 9.43 2.92 -0.18
C THR A 57 10.89 2.53 -0.25
N GLY A 58 11.41 1.82 0.76
CA GLY A 58 12.75 1.24 0.73
C GLY A 58 13.84 2.30 0.61
N PHE A 59 14.06 3.07 1.67
CA PHE A 59 15.40 3.57 1.95
C PHE A 59 15.92 2.84 3.18
N ILE A 60 16.44 1.63 2.95
CA ILE A 60 17.30 0.95 3.90
C ILE A 60 18.68 1.57 3.67
N TYR A 61 19.19 2.35 4.62
CA TYR A 61 20.59 2.82 4.65
C TYR A 61 21.41 1.89 5.53
#